data_AF-A0A949YNL6-F1
#
_entry.id   AF-A0A949YNL6-F1
#
_cell.length_a   1.000
_cell.length_b   1.000
_cell.length_c   1.000
_cell.angle_alpha   90.00
_cell.angle_beta   90.00
_cell.angle_gamma   90.00
#
_symmetry.space_group_name_H-M   'P 1'
#
loop_
_entity.id
_entity.type
_entity.pdbx_description
1 polymer ?
#
loop_
_entity_poly.entity_id
_entity_poly.type
_entity_poly.pdbx_seq_one_letter_code
_entity_poly.pdbx_strand_id
1 'polypeptide(L)'
;MTMHLPKDLESSILAAVQSGRYASLDDAMTEAASLLVQRLKQEQAKLPAASQAEPVQTQKPIWERILERTAAIPDEEWDKLPTDLAEQHDHYLYGTPKRPTA
;
A
#
# COMPACT_ATOMS: atom_id res chain seq x y z
N MET A 1 16.66 -5.60 -21.25
CA MET A 1 16.69 -4.20 -20.75
C MET A 1 18.12 -3.89 -20.32
N THR A 2 18.78 -2.92 -20.94
CA THR A 2 20.14 -2.49 -20.56
C THR A 2 20.03 -1.32 -19.59
N MET A 3 20.38 -1.53 -18.33
CA MET A 3 20.42 -0.46 -17.33
C MET A 3 21.76 0.26 -17.44
N HIS A 4 21.74 1.58 -17.65
CA HIS A 4 22.95 2.37 -17.76
C HIS A 4 23.42 2.76 -16.36
N LEU A 5 24.55 2.21 -15.93
CA LEU A 5 25.18 2.56 -14.66
C LEU A 5 26.07 3.81 -14.84
N PRO A 6 26.17 4.68 -13.82
CA PRO A 6 27.15 5.76 -13.83
C PRO A 6 28.57 5.18 -13.74
N LYS A 7 29.51 5.81 -14.46
CA LYS A 7 30.88 5.29 -14.67
C LYS A 7 31.65 5.00 -13.37
N ASP A 8 31.40 5.79 -12.34
CA ASP A 8 32.06 5.65 -11.03
C ASP A 8 31.60 4.37 -10.31
N LEU A 9 30.32 4.01 -10.48
CA LEU A 9 29.74 2.81 -9.89
C LEU A 9 30.20 1.56 -10.63
N GLU A 10 30.21 1.61 -11.97
CA GLU A 10 30.74 0.53 -12.82
C GLU A 10 32.20 0.22 -12.46
N SER A 11 33.04 1.25 -12.32
CA SER A 11 34.45 1.10 -11.93
C SER A 11 34.61 0.47 -10.55
N SER A 12 33.76 0.84 -9.58
CA SER A 12 33.78 0.26 -8.24
C SER A 12 33.35 -1.21 -8.22
N ILE A 13 32.34 -1.58 -9.02
CA ILE A 13 31.87 -2.97 -9.10
C ILE A 13 32.93 -3.84 -9.79
N LEU A 14 33.54 -3.36 -10.88
CA LEU A 14 34.64 -4.07 -11.54
C LEU A 14 35.84 -4.26 -10.61
N ALA A 15 36.19 -3.25 -9.80
CA ALA A 15 37.24 -3.37 -8.79
C ALA A 15 36.90 -4.45 -7.73
N ALA A 16 35.64 -4.53 -7.31
CA ALA A 16 35.18 -5.54 -6.36
C ALA A 16 35.24 -6.97 -6.95
N VAL A 17 34.91 -7.14 -8.23
CA VAL A 17 35.06 -8.42 -8.95
C VAL A 17 36.54 -8.80 -9.07
N GLN A 18 37.41 -7.86 -9.46
CA GLN A 18 38.86 -8.09 -9.57
C GLN A 18 39.50 -8.41 -8.22
N SER A 19 38.94 -7.91 -7.12
CA SER A 19 39.40 -8.25 -5.76
C SER A 19 39.06 -9.69 -5.35
N GLY A 20 38.33 -10.44 -6.18
CA GLY A 20 37.89 -11.81 -5.90
C GLY A 20 36.69 -11.90 -4.96
N ARG A 21 36.05 -10.77 -4.63
CA ARG A 21 34.89 -10.72 -3.73
C ARG A 21 33.61 -11.22 -4.39
N TYR A 22 33.50 -11.11 -5.71
CA TYR A 22 32.36 -11.57 -6.50
C TYR A 22 32.86 -12.35 -7.71
N ALA A 23 32.13 -13.39 -8.11
CA ALA A 23 32.54 -14.27 -9.19
C ALA A 23 32.42 -13.62 -10.57
N SER A 24 31.51 -12.66 -10.73
CA SER A 24 31.28 -11.92 -11.97
C SER A 24 30.59 -10.58 -11.70
N LEU A 25 30.48 -9.76 -12.76
CA LEU A 25 29.70 -8.52 -12.73
C LEU A 25 28.21 -8.79 -12.40
N ASP A 26 27.64 -9.85 -12.99
CA ASP A 26 26.24 -10.23 -12.76
C ASP A 26 25.98 -10.70 -11.34
N ASP A 27 26.93 -11.42 -10.74
CA ASP A 27 26.88 -11.88 -9.34
C ASP A 27 26.88 -10.67 -8.38
N ALA A 28 27.81 -9.73 -8.60
CA ALA A 28 27.86 -8.48 -7.83
C ALA A 28 26.58 -7.64 -7.97
N MET A 29 25.99 -7.60 -9.18
CA MET A 29 24.73 -6.90 -9.43
C MET A 29 23.54 -7.60 -8.77
N THR A 30 23.53 -8.94 -8.73
CA THR A 30 22.48 -9.74 -8.09
C THR A 30 22.47 -9.52 -6.58
N GLU A 31 23.64 -9.50 -5.95
CA GLU A 31 23.80 -9.17 -4.53
C GLU A 31 23.37 -7.73 -4.24
N ALA A 32 23.80 -6.76 -5.06
CA ALA A 32 23.40 -5.37 -4.92
C ALA A 32 21.88 -5.17 -5.02
N ALA A 33 21.23 -5.83 -5.99
CA ALA A 33 19.78 -5.81 -6.15
C ALA A 33 19.06 -6.44 -4.96
N SER A 34 19.57 -7.56 -4.45
CA SER A 34 19.01 -8.24 -3.27
C SER A 34 19.06 -7.36 -2.02
N LEU A 35 20.18 -6.67 -1.80
CA LEU A 35 20.33 -5.70 -0.71
C LEU A 35 19.36 -4.52 -0.84
N LEU A 36 19.15 -4.02 -2.06
CA LEU A 36 18.19 -2.94 -2.31
C LEU A 36 16.75 -3.40 -1.98
N VAL A 37 16.36 -4.58 -2.46
CA VAL A 37 15.03 -5.16 -2.16
C VAL A 37 14.85 -5.34 -0.64
N GLN A 38 15.87 -5.82 0.06
CA GLN A 38 15.82 -5.98 1.52
C GLN A 38 15.66 -4.63 2.23
N ARG A 39 16.40 -3.59 1.82
CA ARG A 39 16.28 -2.24 2.38
C ARG A 39 14.88 -1.67 2.14
N LEU A 40 14.33 -1.83 0.93
CA LEU A 40 12.97 -1.38 0.62
C LEU A 40 11.92 -2.09 1.47
N LYS A 41 12.10 -3.38 1.77
CA LYS A 41 11.23 -4.11 2.72
C LYS A 41 11.37 -3.58 4.15
N GLN A 42 12.59 -3.26 4.59
CA GLN A 42 12.83 -2.68 5.91
C GLN A 42 12.27 -1.26 6.03
N GLU A 43 12.39 -0.42 4.99
CA GLU A 43 11.80 0.91 4.95
C GLU A 43 10.27 0.85 4.95
N GLN A 44 9.67 -0.10 4.23
CA GLN A 44 8.23 -0.40 4.34
C GLN A 44 7.81 -0.79 5.76
N ALA A 45 8.65 -1.52 6.49
CA ALA A 45 8.41 -1.85 7.89
C ALA A 45 8.72 -0.71 8.88
N LYS A 46 9.50 0.30 8.47
CA LYS A 46 9.99 1.41 9.32
C LYS A 46 9.25 2.73 9.10
N LEU A 47 8.59 2.92 7.95
CA LEU A 47 7.50 3.89 7.82
C LEU A 47 6.58 3.68 9.04
N PRO A 48 6.14 4.74 9.74
CA PRO A 48 5.38 4.57 10.97
C PRO A 48 4.19 3.70 10.61
N ALA A 49 4.26 2.50 11.17
CA ALA A 49 3.14 1.62 11.19
C ALA A 49 2.06 2.39 11.95
N ALA A 50 1.13 2.98 11.21
CA ALA A 50 -0.22 3.19 11.69
C ALA A 50 -0.91 1.85 12.04
N SER A 51 -0.17 0.74 11.98
CA SER A 51 -0.55 -0.55 12.52
C SER A 51 0.69 -1.20 13.15
N GLN A 52 1.06 -0.76 14.35
CA GLN A 52 1.96 -1.53 15.19
C GLN A 52 1.37 -2.93 15.32
N ALA A 53 2.12 -3.93 14.89
CA ALA A 53 1.84 -5.32 15.17
C ALA A 53 2.09 -5.57 16.67
N GLU A 54 1.15 -5.15 17.50
CA GLU A 54 0.72 -6.00 18.61
C GLU A 54 0.24 -7.32 17.99
N PRO A 55 0.25 -8.47 18.69
CA PRO A 55 -0.47 -9.64 18.20
C PRO A 55 -1.91 -9.19 17.98
N VAL A 56 -2.27 -8.92 16.72
CA VAL A 56 -3.59 -8.52 16.32
C VAL A 56 -4.41 -9.75 16.62
N GLN A 57 -4.97 -9.80 17.84
CA GLN A 57 -6.24 -10.47 18.10
C GLN A 57 -7.02 -10.24 16.83
N THR A 58 -7.49 -11.31 16.18
CA THR A 58 -8.15 -11.33 14.88
C THR A 58 -9.36 -10.39 14.88
N GLN A 59 -9.08 -9.09 14.88
CA GLN A 59 -10.03 -8.04 15.03
C GLN A 59 -10.56 -7.89 13.64
N LYS A 60 -11.82 -8.30 13.51
CA LYS A 60 -12.57 -8.26 12.28
C LYS A 60 -12.30 -6.93 11.58
N PRO A 61 -11.92 -6.93 10.31
CA PRO A 61 -11.70 -5.70 9.58
C PRO A 61 -12.94 -4.80 9.63
N ILE A 62 -12.74 -3.49 9.50
CA ILE A 62 -13.80 -2.49 9.70
C ILE A 62 -15.03 -2.79 8.82
N TRP A 63 -14.82 -3.26 7.59
CA TRP A 63 -15.91 -3.64 6.68
C TRP A 63 -16.75 -4.82 7.22
N GLU A 64 -16.13 -5.81 7.86
CA GLU A 64 -16.84 -6.96 8.44
C GLU A 64 -17.69 -6.51 9.62
N ARG A 65 -17.15 -5.60 10.45
CA ARG A 65 -17.89 -4.99 11.56
C ARG A 65 -19.07 -4.12 11.08
N ILE A 66 -18.94 -3.46 9.94
CA ILE A 66 -20.04 -2.71 9.32
C ILE A 66 -21.11 -3.69 8.82
N LEU A 67 -20.73 -4.75 8.10
CA LEU A 67 -21.66 -5.77 7.59
C LEU A 67 -22.48 -6.43 8.71
N GLU A 68 -21.83 -6.78 9.82
CA GLU A 68 -22.52 -7.36 10.99
C GLU A 68 -23.59 -6.42 11.56
N ARG A 69 -23.31 -5.12 11.57
CA ARG A 69 -24.25 -4.11 12.08
C ARG A 69 -25.38 -3.83 11.09
N THR A 70 -25.06 -3.77 9.79
CA THR A 70 -26.05 -3.54 8.74
C THR A 70 -26.99 -4.74 8.58
N ALA A 71 -26.53 -5.96 8.87
CA ALA A 71 -27.37 -7.16 8.84
C ALA A 71 -28.48 -7.18 9.92
N ALA A 72 -28.35 -6.35 10.96
CA ALA A 72 -29.38 -6.20 11.99
C ALA A 72 -30.46 -5.18 11.62
N ILE A 73 -30.33 -4.48 10.48
CA ILE A 73 -31.27 -3.46 10.02
C ILE A 73 -32.30 -4.12 9.08
N PRO A 74 -33.62 -3.98 9.33
CA PRO A 74 -34.67 -4.51 8.46
C PRO A 74 -34.66 -3.89 7.06
N ASP A 75 -35.09 -4.65 6.06
CA ASP A 75 -35.16 -4.23 4.65
C ASP A 75 -36.08 -3.01 4.46
N GLU A 76 -37.14 -2.87 5.27
CA GLU A 76 -38.05 -1.72 5.21
C GLU A 76 -37.38 -0.40 5.58
N GLU A 77 -36.28 -0.42 6.35
CA GLU A 77 -35.49 0.78 6.64
C GLU A 77 -34.53 1.10 5.50
N TRP A 78 -34.05 0.08 4.77
CA TRP A 78 -33.24 0.28 3.57
C TRP A 78 -34.06 0.92 2.44
N ASP A 79 -35.33 0.54 2.31
CA ASP A 79 -36.26 1.08 1.30
C ASP A 79 -36.59 2.57 1.49
N LYS A 80 -36.43 3.10 2.72
CA LYS A 80 -36.62 4.53 3.01
C LYS A 80 -35.44 5.37 2.55
N LEU A 81 -34.29 4.76 2.25
CA LEU A 81 -33.08 5.50 1.90
C LEU A 81 -33.16 6.03 0.47
N PRO A 82 -32.69 7.26 0.23
CA PRO A 82 -32.59 7.79 -1.12
C PRO A 82 -31.58 7.00 -1.96
N THR A 83 -31.92 6.73 -3.22
CA THR A 83 -30.99 6.07 -4.17
C THR A 83 -29.76 6.93 -4.47
N ASP A 84 -29.87 8.26 -4.33
CA ASP A 84 -28.80 9.23 -4.58
C ASP A 84 -27.99 9.58 -3.32
N LEU A 85 -28.15 8.85 -2.21
CA LEU A 85 -27.55 9.17 -0.91
C LEU A 85 -26.02 9.33 -0.96
N ALA A 86 -25.31 8.48 -1.73
CA ALA A 86 -23.86 8.54 -1.83
C ALA A 86 -23.39 9.80 -2.59
N GLU A 87 -24.11 10.18 -3.65
CA GLU A 87 -23.79 11.33 -4.49
C GLU A 87 -24.16 12.66 -3.82
N GLN A 88 -25.28 12.65 -3.09
CA GLN A 88 -25.91 13.82 -2.48
C GLN A 88 -25.78 13.83 -0.94
N HIS A 89 -24.75 13.21 -0.39
CA HIS A 89 -24.64 13.04 1.07
C HIS A 89 -24.67 14.38 1.82
N ASP A 90 -24.09 15.46 1.27
CA ASP A 90 -24.15 16.79 1.89
C ASP A 90 -25.59 17.32 2.04
N HIS A 91 -26.45 17.05 1.06
CA HIS A 91 -27.85 17.45 1.11
C HIS A 91 -28.58 16.73 2.26
N TYR A 92 -28.36 15.43 2.42
CA TYR A 92 -29.03 14.65 3.46
C TYR A 92 -28.41 14.82 4.86
N LEU A 93 -27.12 15.12 4.96
CA LEU A 93 -26.43 15.33 6.25
C LEU A 93 -26.56 16.76 6.76
N TYR A 94 -26.58 17.75 5.86
CA TYR A 94 -26.50 19.17 6.24
C TYR A 94 -27.64 20.03 5.69
N GLY A 95 -28.54 19.47 4.87
CA GLY A 95 -29.64 20.23 4.26
C GLY A 95 -29.20 21.18 3.14
N THR A 96 -27.99 21.02 2.61
CA THR A 96 -27.49 21.85 1.50
C THR A 96 -28.26 21.55 0.20
N PRO A 97 -28.33 22.48 -0.78
CA PRO A 97 -28.98 22.18 -2.06
C PRO A 97 -28.31 21.00 -2.78
N LYS A 98 -29.11 20.19 -3.50
CA LYS A 98 -28.60 19.04 -4.26
C LYS A 98 -27.55 19.49 -5.28
N ARG A 99 -26.46 18.74 -5.37
CA ARG A 99 -25.41 18.89 -6.37
C ARG A 99 -25.99 18.63 -7.77
N PRO A 100 -25.60 19.40 -8.79
CA PRO A 100 -26.04 19.14 -10.16
C PRO A 100 -25.50 17.78 -10.61
N THR A 101 -26.40 16.87 -10.97
CA THR A 101 -26.05 15.60 -11.62
C THR A 101 -25.48 15.93 -13.01
N ALA A 102 -24.25 15.49 -13.27
CA ALA A 102 -23.53 15.73 -14.52
C ALA A 102 -23.87 14.68 -15.60
#